data_AF-A0AAW1BA32-F1
#
_entry.id   AF-A0AAW1BA32-F1
#
_cell.length_a   1.000
_cell.length_b   1.000
_cell.length_c   1.000
_cell.angle_alpha   90.00
_cell.angle_beta   90.00
_cell.angle_gamma   90.00
#
_symmetry.space_group_name_H-M   'P 1'
#
loop_
_entity.id
_entity.type
_entity.pdbx_description
1 polymer ?
#
loop_
_entity_poly.entity_id
_entity_poly.type
_entity_poly.pdbx_seq_one_letter_code
_entity_poly.pdbx_strand_id
1 'polypeptide(L)'
;MLFTEALYDDHLSKWFSPEGFRTLFALVGTNGQGIGTSSLSQWVRACDALELPTQEREQLDAFIDQLYKDIEKETGDFLNCEGAGLYVLQSCCNHSCIPNAEAAFPENSALLHLSAVEDIPQGEVRCRPSM
;
A
#
# COMPACT_ATOMS: atom_id res chain seq x y z
N MET A 1 -6.50 -21.68 -16.77
CA MET A 1 -6.54 -22.74 -15.77
C MET A 1 -5.43 -22.60 -14.71
N LEU A 2 -4.82 -21.41 -14.53
CA LEU A 2 -3.64 -21.23 -13.67
C LEU A 2 -4.00 -21.08 -12.17
N PHE A 3 -5.15 -20.49 -11.86
CA PHE A 3 -5.53 -20.14 -10.49
C PHE A 3 -5.83 -21.38 -9.62
N THR A 4 -6.63 -22.32 -10.14
CA THR A 4 -6.95 -23.57 -9.45
C THR A 4 -5.71 -24.46 -9.29
N GLU A 5 -4.89 -24.59 -10.32
CA GLU A 5 -3.69 -25.44 -10.23
C GLU A 5 -2.65 -24.89 -9.25
N ALA A 6 -2.52 -23.57 -9.12
CA ALA A 6 -1.52 -22.95 -8.27
C ALA A 6 -1.95 -22.77 -6.80
N LEU A 7 -3.26 -22.60 -6.53
CA LEU A 7 -3.76 -22.13 -5.24
C LEU A 7 -4.89 -22.97 -4.65
N TYR A 8 -5.33 -24.05 -5.31
CA TYR A 8 -6.46 -24.84 -4.82
C TYR A 8 -6.12 -25.53 -3.49
N ASP A 9 -7.06 -25.38 -2.56
CA ASP A 9 -7.09 -26.04 -1.27
C ASP A 9 -8.57 -26.41 -0.99
N ASP A 10 -8.83 -27.59 -0.44
CA ASP A 10 -10.19 -28.05 -0.16
C ASP A 10 -10.95 -27.11 0.79
N HIS A 11 -10.26 -26.44 1.72
CA HIS A 11 -10.82 -25.42 2.60
C HIS A 11 -11.24 -24.14 1.85
N LEU A 12 -10.69 -23.93 0.65
CA LEU A 12 -10.97 -22.78 -0.22
C LEU A 12 -11.82 -23.14 -1.44
N SER A 13 -12.20 -24.40 -1.59
CA SER A 13 -12.94 -24.95 -2.74
C SER A 13 -14.13 -24.08 -3.19
N LYS A 14 -14.87 -23.47 -2.25
CA LYS A 14 -15.99 -22.56 -2.54
C LYS A 14 -15.61 -21.38 -3.46
N TRP A 15 -14.38 -20.88 -3.36
CA TRP A 15 -13.87 -19.74 -4.14
C TRP A 15 -13.43 -20.12 -5.56
N PHE A 16 -13.25 -21.41 -5.84
CA PHE A 16 -12.88 -21.93 -7.16
C PHE A 16 -14.09 -22.25 -8.04
N SER A 17 -15.31 -21.92 -7.60
CA SER A 17 -16.50 -21.88 -8.44
C SER A 17 -16.63 -20.52 -9.15
N PRO A 18 -17.31 -20.42 -10.32
CA PRO A 18 -17.53 -19.13 -10.98
C PRO A 18 -18.25 -18.10 -10.10
N GLU A 19 -19.20 -18.54 -9.28
CA GLU A 19 -19.90 -17.68 -8.33
C GLU A 19 -18.98 -17.22 -7.20
N GLY A 20 -18.27 -18.16 -6.56
CA GLY A 20 -17.33 -17.84 -5.49
C GLY A 20 -16.23 -16.88 -5.95
N PHE A 21 -15.66 -17.11 -7.14
CA PHE A 21 -14.66 -16.21 -7.71
C PHE A 21 -15.20 -14.79 -7.91
N ARG A 22 -16.42 -14.65 -8.43
CA ARG A 22 -17.08 -13.34 -8.57
C ARG A 22 -17.35 -12.67 -7.24
N THR A 23 -17.77 -13.42 -6.22
CA THR A 23 -17.98 -12.91 -4.86
C THR A 23 -16.67 -12.43 -4.26
N LEU A 24 -15.58 -13.19 -4.41
CA LEU A 24 -14.25 -12.80 -3.95
C LEU A 24 -13.80 -11.50 -4.63
N PHE A 25 -13.97 -11.41 -5.95
CA PHE A 25 -13.64 -10.21 -6.71
C PHE A 25 -14.49 -9.01 -6.30
N ALA A 26 -15.78 -9.20 -6.07
CA ALA A 26 -16.66 -8.14 -5.57
C ALA A 26 -16.27 -7.69 -4.16
N LEU A 27 -15.95 -8.63 -3.26
CA LEU A 27 -15.51 -8.34 -1.89
C LEU A 27 -14.23 -7.51 -1.87
N VAL A 28 -13.19 -7.99 -2.56
CA VAL A 28 -11.87 -7.31 -2.62
C VAL A 28 -11.98 -6.00 -3.41
N GLY A 29 -12.72 -5.98 -4.53
CA GLY A 29 -12.87 -4.79 -5.35
C GLY A 29 -13.64 -3.66 -4.69
N THR A 30 -14.61 -3.96 -3.83
CA THR A 30 -15.42 -2.92 -3.15
C THR A 30 -14.89 -2.49 -1.79
N ASN A 31 -14.07 -3.32 -1.15
CA ASN A 31 -13.58 -3.07 0.22
C ASN A 31 -12.05 -3.05 0.34
N GLY A 32 -11.34 -3.36 -0.75
CA GLY A 32 -9.90 -3.41 -0.78
C GLY A 32 -9.30 -2.01 -0.66
N GLN A 33 -8.29 -1.90 0.20
CA GLN A 33 -7.41 -0.75 0.23
C GLN A 33 -6.16 -1.09 -0.56
N GLY A 34 -5.79 -0.22 -1.51
CA GLY A 34 -4.54 -0.33 -2.25
C GLY A 34 -3.34 -0.21 -1.29
N ILE A 35 -2.39 -1.12 -1.44
CA ILE A 35 -1.14 -1.15 -0.70
C ILE A 35 -0.04 -0.93 -1.73
N GLY A 36 0.73 0.14 -1.58
CA GLY A 36 1.95 0.36 -2.36
C GLY A 36 3.13 0.37 -1.41
N THR A 37 4.01 -0.62 -1.53
CA THR A 37 5.29 -0.63 -0.81
C THR A 37 6.44 -0.58 -1.81
N SER A 38 7.64 -0.15 -1.40
CA SER A 38 8.83 -0.20 -2.24
C SER A 38 10.06 -0.47 -1.39
N SER A 39 10.68 -1.62 -1.60
CA SER A 39 11.93 -1.99 -0.92
C SER A 39 13.05 -0.99 -1.24
N LEU A 40 13.10 -0.49 -2.47
CA LEU A 40 14.05 0.54 -2.89
C LEU A 40 13.81 1.85 -2.15
N SER A 41 12.57 2.33 -2.05
CA SER A 41 12.27 3.57 -1.33
C SER A 41 12.59 3.45 0.17
N GLN A 42 12.41 2.27 0.75
CA GLN A 42 12.83 1.94 2.12
C GLN A 42 14.35 2.07 2.30
N TRP A 43 15.12 1.51 1.36
CA TRP A 43 16.57 1.61 1.38
C TRP A 43 17.05 3.06 1.21
N VAL A 44 16.43 3.84 0.31
CA VAL A 44 16.76 5.27 0.12
C VAL A 44 16.49 6.07 1.40
N ARG A 45 15.34 5.87 2.05
CA ARG A 45 15.07 6.51 3.36
C ARG A 45 16.13 6.16 4.41
N ALA A 46 16.63 4.92 4.42
CA ALA A 46 17.70 4.52 5.32
C ALA A 46 19.04 5.21 4.98
N CYS A 47 19.32 5.43 3.69
CA CYS A 47 20.47 6.22 3.22
C CYS A 47 20.37 7.69 3.66
N ASP A 48 19.19 8.30 3.60
CA ASP A 48 18.96 9.68 4.05
C ASP A 48 19.26 9.87 5.53
N ALA A 49 18.99 8.85 6.35
CA ALA A 49 19.22 8.88 7.79
C ALA A 49 20.70 8.71 8.21
N LEU A 50 21.60 8.37 7.27
CA LEU A 50 23.03 8.27 7.57
C LEU A 50 23.62 9.66 7.85
N GLU A 51 24.61 9.76 8.74
CA GLU A 51 25.41 10.98 8.87
C GLU A 51 26.67 10.84 8.00
N LEU A 52 26.72 11.54 6.87
CA LEU A 52 27.81 11.46 5.90
C LEU A 52 28.42 12.85 5.65
N PRO A 53 29.74 12.93 5.35
CA PRO A 53 30.35 14.14 4.82
C PRO A 53 29.65 14.60 3.53
N THR A 54 29.59 15.91 3.29
CA THR A 54 28.88 16.51 2.14
C THR A 54 29.26 15.89 0.80
N GLN A 55 30.54 15.62 0.57
CA GLN A 55 31.00 15.04 -0.69
C GLN A 55 30.50 13.60 -0.89
N GLU A 56 30.46 12.79 0.16
CA GLU A 56 29.95 11.42 0.10
C GLU A 56 28.42 11.41 -0.05
N ARG A 57 27.72 12.37 0.58
CA ARG A 57 26.29 12.59 0.38
C ARG A 57 25.97 12.85 -1.08
N GLU A 58 26.64 13.82 -1.70
CA GLU A 58 26.42 14.19 -3.10
C GLU A 58 26.66 13.01 -4.06
N GLN A 59 27.68 12.18 -3.78
CA GLN A 59 27.95 10.99 -4.56
C GLN A 59 26.87 9.92 -4.39
N LEU A 60 26.39 9.71 -3.16
CA LEU A 60 25.32 8.77 -2.87
C LEU A 60 24.00 9.19 -3.53
N ASP A 61 23.64 10.46 -3.43
CA ASP A 61 22.42 11.01 -4.03
C ASP A 61 22.46 10.87 -5.57
N ALA A 62 23.60 11.21 -6.18
CA ALA A 62 23.80 11.02 -7.63
C ALA A 62 23.71 9.55 -8.06
N PHE A 63 24.20 8.63 -7.24
CA PHE A 63 24.08 7.19 -7.47
C PHE A 63 22.62 6.73 -7.39
N ILE A 64 21.88 7.14 -6.36
CA ILE A 64 20.47 6.81 -6.17
C ILE A 64 19.64 7.32 -7.36
N ASP A 65 19.86 8.56 -7.78
CA ASP A 65 19.17 9.15 -8.94
C ASP A 65 19.43 8.36 -10.22
N GLN A 66 20.67 7.94 -10.45
CA GLN A 66 21.01 7.13 -11.62
C GLN A 66 20.38 5.74 -11.54
N LEU A 67 20.37 5.12 -10.35
CA LEU A 67 19.74 3.82 -10.11
C LEU A 67 18.24 3.87 -10.43
N TYR A 68 17.51 4.90 -10.00
CA TYR A 68 16.08 5.04 -10.35
C TYR A 68 15.87 5.13 -11.86
N LYS A 69 16.68 5.94 -12.57
CA LYS A 69 16.60 6.07 -14.04
C LYS A 69 16.90 4.76 -14.75
N ASP A 70 17.90 4.02 -14.27
CA ASP A 70 18.29 2.75 -14.86
C ASP A 70 17.20 1.68 -14.66
N ILE A 71 16.58 1.63 -13.49
CA ILE A 71 15.47 0.70 -13.25
C ILE A 71 14.24 1.11 -14.06
N GLU A 72 13.83 2.38 -14.04
CA GLU A 72 12.69 2.90 -14.82
C GLU A 72 12.84 2.58 -16.32
N LYS A 73 14.05 2.74 -16.86
CA LYS A 73 14.34 2.40 -18.26
C LYS A 73 14.06 0.93 -18.60
N GLU A 74 14.36 0.01 -17.68
CA GLU A 74 14.25 -1.43 -17.92
C GLU A 74 12.89 -2.01 -17.47
N THR A 75 12.23 -1.42 -16.45
CA THR A 75 10.99 -1.93 -15.85
C THR A 75 9.75 -1.06 -16.13
N GLY A 76 9.94 0.18 -16.59
CA GLY A 76 8.88 1.19 -16.70
C GLY A 76 8.50 1.81 -15.35
N ASP A 77 7.35 2.49 -15.31
CA ASP A 77 6.89 3.36 -14.20
C ASP A 77 6.61 2.64 -12.87
N PHE A 78 6.62 1.30 -12.86
CA PHE A 78 6.11 0.50 -11.75
C PHE A 78 7.23 -0.06 -10.86
N LEU A 79 7.69 0.76 -9.91
CA LEU A 79 8.72 0.39 -8.93
C LEU A 79 8.17 -0.06 -7.58
N ASN A 80 6.86 0.07 -7.38
CA ASN A 80 6.20 -0.32 -6.15
C ASN A 80 5.78 -1.80 -6.21
N CYS A 81 5.99 -2.50 -5.10
CA CYS A 81 5.27 -3.71 -4.78
C CYS A 81 3.83 -3.33 -4.44
N GLU A 82 2.92 -3.55 -5.38
CA GLU A 82 1.49 -3.27 -5.19
C GLU A 82 0.71 -4.48 -4.70
N GLY A 83 -0.34 -4.21 -3.94
CA GLY A 83 -1.28 -5.21 -3.47
C GLY A 83 -2.59 -4.60 -3.01
N ALA A 84 -3.50 -5.45 -2.55
CA ALA A 84 -4.76 -5.03 -1.95
C ALA A 84 -4.96 -5.77 -0.63
N GLY A 85 -5.44 -5.05 0.39
CA GLY A 85 -5.75 -5.61 1.71
C GLY A 85 -7.16 -5.27 2.17
N LEU A 86 -7.75 -6.17 2.96
CA LEU A 86 -9.05 -5.95 3.61
C LEU A 86 -8.81 -5.60 5.09
N TYR A 87 -9.21 -4.40 5.50
CA TYR A 87 -8.93 -3.85 6.82
C TYR A 87 -10.23 -3.57 7.59
N VAL A 88 -10.68 -4.57 8.36
CA VAL A 88 -12.01 -4.60 8.98
C VAL A 88 -12.36 -3.34 9.76
N LEU A 89 -11.46 -2.85 10.62
CA LEU A 89 -11.72 -1.67 11.45
C LEU A 89 -11.82 -0.40 10.62
N GLN A 90 -11.01 -0.28 9.59
CA GLN A 90 -10.92 0.90 8.76
C GLN A 90 -12.04 0.94 7.71
N SER A 91 -12.58 -0.22 7.32
CA SER A 91 -13.83 -0.33 6.56
C SER A 91 -15.04 0.25 7.31
N CYS A 92 -14.97 0.46 8.63
CA CYS A 92 -16.01 1.15 9.39
C CYS A 92 -15.97 2.68 9.27
N CYS A 93 -14.91 3.26 8.69
CA CYS A 93 -14.81 4.71 8.50
C CYS A 93 -15.55 5.13 7.23
N ASN A 94 -16.44 6.10 7.37
CA ASN A 94 -17.20 6.61 6.24
C ASN A 94 -16.32 7.46 5.31
N HIS A 95 -16.76 7.62 4.08
CA HIS A 95 -16.14 8.55 3.15
C HIS A 95 -16.53 10.00 3.50
N SER A 96 -15.56 10.91 3.42
CA SER A 96 -15.79 12.36 3.36
C SER A 96 -14.81 13.00 2.37
N CYS A 97 -15.29 13.96 1.59
CA CYS A 97 -14.44 14.81 0.74
C CYS A 97 -13.57 15.77 1.58
N ILE A 98 -13.93 15.99 2.84
CA ILE A 98 -13.17 16.76 3.82
C ILE A 98 -12.99 15.85 5.03
N PRO A 99 -12.01 14.94 5.01
CA PRO A 99 -11.84 13.93 6.04
C PRO A 99 -11.17 14.51 7.28
N ASN A 100 -11.53 13.98 8.45
CA ASN A 100 -10.89 14.29 9.73
C ASN A 100 -9.85 13.22 10.14
N ALA A 101 -9.71 12.14 9.35
CA ALA A 101 -8.68 11.13 9.49
C ALA A 101 -8.15 10.64 8.14
N GLU A 102 -6.88 10.24 8.09
CA GLU A 102 -6.23 9.70 6.89
C GLU A 102 -5.70 8.29 7.13
N ALA A 103 -5.77 7.47 6.08
CA ALA A 103 -5.21 6.12 6.08
C ALA A 103 -3.87 6.12 5.34
N ALA A 104 -2.81 5.63 5.98
CA ALA A 104 -1.47 5.59 5.40
C ALA A 104 -0.72 4.29 5.75
N PHE A 105 0.34 4.00 5.00
CA PHE A 105 1.27 2.90 5.23
C PHE A 105 2.67 3.44 5.54
N PRO A 106 2.86 4.12 6.70
CA PRO A 106 4.09 4.88 6.97
C PRO A 106 5.34 3.99 7.01
N GLU A 107 5.17 2.76 7.50
CA GLU A 107 6.23 1.76 7.66
C GLU A 107 6.52 0.96 6.38
N ASN A 108 5.96 1.37 5.23
CA ASN A 108 6.20 0.71 3.94
C ASN A 108 5.95 -0.82 4.02
N SER A 109 4.84 -1.16 4.69
CA SER A 109 4.40 -2.51 5.01
C SER A 109 2.89 -2.65 4.76
N ALA A 110 2.33 -3.84 4.99
CA ALA A 110 0.88 -4.06 4.95
C ALA A 110 0.13 -3.56 6.20
N LEU A 111 0.80 -2.85 7.12
CA LEU A 111 0.16 -2.31 8.32
C LEU A 111 -0.45 -0.93 8.00
N LEU A 112 -1.78 -0.86 7.99
CA LEU A 112 -2.50 0.39 7.75
C LEU A 112 -2.66 1.19 9.06
N HIS A 113 -2.18 2.42 9.05
CA HIS A 113 -2.38 3.41 10.11
C HIS A 113 -3.57 4.30 9.76
N LEU A 114 -4.42 4.58 10.75
CA LEU A 114 -5.47 5.58 10.64
C LEU A 114 -5.16 6.70 11.63
N SER A 115 -4.75 7.85 11.11
CA SER A 115 -4.31 9.01 11.90
C SER A 115 -5.33 10.14 11.78
N ALA A 116 -5.58 10.86 12.87
CA ALA A 116 -6.39 12.08 12.82
C ALA A 116 -5.59 13.22 12.17
N VAL A 117 -6.22 13.99 11.28
CA VAL A 117 -5.59 15.17 10.65
C VAL A 117 -5.96 16.47 11.37
N GLU A 118 -6.94 16.40 12.27
CA GLU A 118 -7.40 17.48 13.13
C GLU A 118 -7.88 16.91 14.48
N ASP A 119 -8.17 17.79 15.44
CA ASP A 119 -8.75 17.37 16.72
C ASP A 119 -10.16 16.81 16.51
N ILE A 120 -10.41 15.58 16.99
CA ILE A 120 -11.71 14.90 16.87
C ILE A 120 -12.40 14.84 18.24
N PRO A 121 -13.45 15.63 18.48
CA PRO A 121 -14.29 15.55 19.67
C PRO A 121 -14.84 14.15 19.92
N GLN A 122 -15.02 13.80 21.20
CA GLN A 122 -15.63 12.54 21.58
C GLN A 122 -17.07 12.44 21.04
N GLY A 123 -17.35 11.38 20.28
CA GLY A 123 -18.67 11.11 19.70
C GLY A 123 -18.81 11.50 18.22
N GLU A 124 -17.80 12.15 17.63
CA GLU A 124 -17.80 12.44 16.20
C GLU A 124 -17.38 11.23 15.35
N VAL A 125 -17.97 11.10 14.16
CA VAL A 125 -17.69 10.00 13.23
C VAL A 125 -16.38 10.27 12.50
N ARG A 126 -15.48 9.28 12.49
CA ARG A 126 -14.24 9.34 11.71
C ARG A 126 -14.55 9.13 10.24
N CYS A 127 -14.07 10.03 9.41
CA CYS A 127 -14.23 9.98 7.97
C CYS A 127 -12.88 10.04 7.26
N ARG A 128 -12.73 9.24 6.21
CA ARG A 128 -11.50 9.12 5.41
C ARG A 128 -11.73 9.60 3.97
N PRO A 129 -10.68 10.07 3.25
CA PRO A 129 -10.79 10.34 1.83
C PRO A 129 -11.05 9.03 1.06
N SER A 130 -11.64 9.13 -0.13
CA SER A 130 -11.68 7.99 -1.05
C SER A 130 -10.25 7.62 -1.46
N MET A 131 -9.89 6.34 -1.32
CA MET A 131 -8.74 5.77 -2.03
C MET A 131 -9.09 5.56 -3.49
#